data_AF-A0A316L9A7-F1
#
_entry.id   AF-A0A316L9A7-F1
#
_cell.length_a   1.000
_cell.length_b   1.000
_cell.length_c   1.000
_cell.angle_alpha   90.00
_cell.angle_beta   90.00
_cell.angle_gamma   90.00
#
_symmetry.space_group_name_H-M   'P 1'
#
loop_
_entity.id
_entity.type
_entity.pdbx_description
1 polymer ?
#
loop_
_entity_poly.entity_id
_entity_poly.type
_entity_poly.pdbx_seq_one_letter_code
_entity_poly.pdbx_strand_id
1 'polypeptide(L)' 'MQYHRMRKKDTLERLSADYGVPICMIVRANGGQLRFQPGDLVAIPPWYYCINPDGEFRPFPCGIGED' A
#
# COMPACT_ATOMS: atom_id res chain seq x y z
N MET A 1 -3.48 8.19 -8.64
CA MET A 1 -3.22 8.15 -7.18
C MET A 1 -4.49 8.54 -6.47
N GLN A 2 -4.85 7.84 -5.38
CA GLN A 2 -5.96 8.23 -4.50
C GLN A 2 -5.42 8.56 -3.11
N TYR A 3 -6.13 9.36 -2.32
CA TYR A 3 -5.76 9.66 -0.93
C TYR A 3 -6.89 9.24 0.02
N HIS A 4 -6.55 8.43 1.02
CA HIS A 4 -7.44 8.01 2.08
C HIS A 4 -7.13 8.79 3.36
N ARG A 5 -8.16 9.38 3.98
CA ARG A 5 -8.00 10.03 5.28
C ARG A 5 -8.23 9.03 6.40
N MET A 6 -7.18 8.73 7.16
CA MET A 6 -7.21 7.74 8.24
C MET A 6 -8.24 8.09 9.30
N ARG A 7 -9.03 7.08 9.70
CA ARG A 7 -9.95 7.13 10.83
C ARG A 7 -9.40 6.32 11.98
N LYS A 8 -10.04 6.46 13.15
CA LYS A 8 -9.58 5.87 14.43
C LYS A 8 -9.45 4.34 14.42
N LYS A 9 -10.06 3.65 13.46
CA LYS A 9 -10.06 2.18 13.34
C LYS A 9 -9.37 1.68 12.07
N ASP A 10 -8.82 2.59 11.27
CA ASP A 10 -8.15 2.19 10.04
C ASP A 10 -6.78 1.60 10.35
N THR A 11 -6.46 0.53 9.63
CA THR A 11 -5.16 -0.14 9.65
C THR A 11 -4.71 -0.34 8.20
N LEU A 12 -3.41 -0.52 7.99
CA LEU A 12 -2.90 -0.81 6.65
C LEU A 12 -3.49 -2.11 6.08
N GLU A 13 -3.75 -3.11 6.91
CA GLU A 13 -4.44 -4.35 6.54
C GLU A 13 -5.86 -4.09 6.03
N ARG A 14 -6.60 -3.23 6.72
CA ARG A 14 -7.97 -2.88 6.34
C ARG A 14 -8.02 -2.06 5.07
N LEU A 15 -7.13 -1.07 4.94
CA LEU A 15 -6.94 -0.32 3.68
C LEU A 15 -6.56 -1.27 2.53
N SER A 16 -5.68 -2.24 2.78
CA SER A 16 -5.28 -3.21 1.77
C SER A 16 -6.48 -4.03 1.26
N ALA A 17 -7.31 -4.52 2.17
CA ALA A 17 -8.53 -5.25 1.84
C ALA A 17 -9.56 -4.38 1.11
N ASP A 18 -9.84 -3.17 1.63
CA ASP A 18 -10.85 -2.25 1.09
C ASP A 18 -10.48 -1.74 -0.31
N TYR A 19 -9.20 -1.50 -0.57
CA TYR A 19 -8.71 -0.94 -1.84
C TYR A 19 -8.15 -1.99 -2.81
N GLY A 20 -8.05 -3.25 -2.41
CA GLY A 20 -7.50 -4.33 -3.24
C GLY A 20 -6.03 -4.09 -3.62
N VAL A 21 -5.28 -3.38 -2.78
CA VAL A 21 -3.85 -3.11 -3.00
C VAL A 21 -3.03 -3.66 -1.84
N PRO A 22 -1.85 -4.22 -2.10
CA PRO A 22 -1.05 -4.81 -1.05
C PRO A 22 -0.45 -3.75 -0.12
N ILE A 23 -0.34 -4.08 1.18
CA ILE A 23 0.24 -3.20 2.21
C ILE A 23 1.59 -2.63 1.78
N CYS A 24 2.43 -3.46 1.17
CA CYS A 24 3.76 -3.05 0.73
C CYS A 24 3.74 -1.92 -0.31
N MET A 25 2.76 -1.92 -1.23
CA MET A 25 2.59 -0.84 -2.20
C MET A 25 2.14 0.43 -1.50
N ILE A 26 1.19 0.33 -0.56
CA ILE A 26 0.76 1.46 0.26
C ILE A 26 1.98 2.05 0.98
N VAL A 27 2.76 1.23 1.67
CA VAL A 27 3.95 1.68 2.41
C VAL A 27 4.98 2.34 1.49
N ARG A 28 5.29 1.73 0.33
CA ARG A 28 6.22 2.34 -0.65
C ARG A 28 5.71 3.67 -1.20
N ALA A 29 4.42 3.76 -1.53
CA ALA A 29 3.80 5.00 -1.99
C ALA A 29 3.80 6.12 -0.93
N ASN A 30 3.91 5.75 0.35
CA ASN A 30 4.02 6.66 1.48
C ASN A 30 5.45 6.74 2.06
N GLY A 31 6.48 6.54 1.22
CA GLY A 31 7.88 6.75 1.61
C GLY A 31 8.41 5.79 2.68
N GLY A 32 7.80 4.61 2.83
CA GLY A 32 8.18 3.64 3.86
C GLY A 32 7.46 3.82 5.19
N GLN A 33 6.49 4.74 5.28
CA GLN A 33 5.75 4.98 6.52
C GLN A 33 4.83 3.80 6.86
N LEU A 34 4.98 3.25 8.07
CA LEU A 34 4.19 2.13 8.60
C LEU A 34 3.14 2.54 9.62
N ARG A 35 3.31 3.71 10.24
CA ARG A 35 2.44 4.20 11.31
C ARG A 35 1.71 5.45 10.85
N PHE A 36 0.41 5.46 11.01
CA PHE A 36 -0.45 6.58 10.68
C PHE A 36 -1.41 6.83 11.82
N GLN A 37 -1.72 8.10 12.05
CA GLN A 37 -2.64 8.58 13.05
C GLN A 37 -3.98 8.93 12.42
N PRO A 38 -5.07 8.93 13.21
CA PRO A 38 -6.37 9.41 12.73
C PRO A 38 -6.25 10.86 12.25
N GLY A 39 -6.69 11.12 11.02
CA GLY A 39 -6.59 12.41 10.36
C GLY A 39 -5.50 12.49 9.29
N ASP A 40 -4.50 11.58 9.32
CA ASP A 40 -3.44 11.51 8.32
C ASP A 40 -3.99 11.20 6.92
N LEU A 41 -3.31 11.70 5.90
CA LEU A 41 -3.57 11.36 4.50
C LEU A 41 -2.59 10.26 4.07
N VAL A 42 -3.15 9.12 3.68
CA VAL A 42 -2.42 7.97 3.13
C VAL A 42 -2.59 7.96 1.63
N ALA A 43 -1.49 7.96 0.89
CA ALA A 43 -1.49 7.71 -0.55
C ALA A 43 -1.85 6.25 -0.82
N ILE A 44 -2.91 6.02 -1.57
CA ILE A 44 -3.32 4.71 -2.07
C ILE A 44 -2.92 4.63 -3.54
N PRO A 45 -1.90 3.82 -3.88
CA PRO A 45 -1.47 3.65 -5.25
C PRO A 45 -2.49 2.82 -6.06
N PRO A 46 -2.47 2.89 -7.40
CA PRO A 46 -3.21 1.93 -8.23
C PRO A 46 -2.59 0.53 -8.12
N TRP A 47 -3.36 -0.52 -8.45
CA TRP A 47 -2.90 -1.92 -8.38
C TRP A 47 -1.65 -2.21 -9.24
N TYR A 48 -1.44 -1.46 -10.33
CA TYR A 48 -0.28 -1.57 -11.21
C TYR A 48 0.94 -0.77 -10.76
N TYR A 49 0.96 -0.22 -9.54
CA TYR A 49 2.03 0.69 -9.09
C TYR A 49 3.43 0.07 -9.08
N CYS A 50 3.54 -1.25 -8.93
CA CYS A 50 4.82 -1.98 -9.08
C CYS A 50 4.93 -2.76 -10.40
N ILE A 51 4.12 -2.48 -11.41
CA ILE A 51 4.31 -3.04 -12.76
C ILE A 51 5.45 -2.28 -13.43
N ASN A 52 6.47 -3.01 -13.87
CA ASN A 52 7.56 -2.45 -14.66
C ASN A 52 7.08 -2.10 -16.07
N PRO A 53 7.77 -1.19 -16.80
CA PRO A 53 7.38 -0.81 -18.16
C PRO A 53 7.39 -1.98 -19.17
N ASP A 54 8.06 -3.09 -18.87
CA ASP A 54 8.01 -4.33 -19.65
C ASP A 54 6.71 -5.15 -19.46
N GLY A 55 5.82 -4.72 -18.56
CA GLY A 55 4.53 -5.37 -18.31
C GLY A 55 4.58 -6.51 -17.29
N GLU A 56 5.75 -6.81 -16.71
CA GLU A 56 5.86 -7.77 -15.61
C GLU A 56 5.22 -7.21 -14.34
N PHE A 57 4.08 -7.79 -13.97
CA PHE A 57 3.52 -7.62 -12.64
C PHE A 57 4.44 -8.36 -11.67
N ARG A 58 5.05 -7.63 -10.74
CA ARG A 58 5.76 -8.20 -9.59
C ARG A 58 4.87 -8.11 -8.35
N PRO A 59 3.79 -8.93 -8.24
CA PRO A 59 3.06 -9.04 -7.00
C PRO A 59 3.90 -9.89 -6.04
N PHE A 60 4.61 -9.19 -5.16
CA PHE A 60 5.26 -9.72 -3.96
C PHE A 60 6.58 -10.49 -4.10
N PRO A 61 7.41 -10.49 -3.02
CA PRO A 61 7.17 -9.86 -1.73
C PRO A 61 8.06 -8.64 -1.44
N CYS A 62 7.51 -7.66 -0.72
CA CYS A 62 8.33 -7.01 0.30
C CYS A 62 8.62 -8.09 1.34
N GLY A 63 9.77 -8.76 1.20
CA GLY A 63 10.38 -9.73 2.11
C GLY A 63 9.51 -10.30 3.22
N ILE A 64 8.69 -11.30 2.90
CA ILE A 64 8.76 -12.55 3.64
C ILE A 64 9.70 -13.38 2.79
N GLY A 65 10.84 -13.81 3.35
CA GLY A 65 11.83 -14.58 2.61
C GLY A 65 11.19 -15.76 1.89
N GLU A 66 11.60 -15.98 0.66
CA GLU A 66 11.54 -17.30 0.06
C GLU A 66 12.57 -18.14 0.84
N ASP A 67 12.08 -18.94 1.80
CA ASP A 67 12.75 -20.18 2.23
C ASP A 67 11.99 -21.34 1.57
#